data_AF-A0A9Q0IFX5-F1
#
_entry.id   AF-A0A9Q0IFX5-F1
#
_cell.length_a   1.000
_cell.length_b   1.000
_cell.length_c   1.000
_cell.angle_alpha   90.00
_cell.angle_beta   90.00
_cell.angle_gamma   90.00
#
_symmetry.space_group_name_H-M   'P 1'
#
loop_
_entity.id
_entity.type
_entity.pdbx_description
1 polymer ?
#
loop_
_entity_poly.entity_id
_entity_poly.type
_entity_poly.pdbx_seq_one_letter_code
_entity_poly.pdbx_strand_id
1 'polypeptide(L)'
;MFRSVVKSSDNVTEASFKIVWNIAKAKKPATEGEFLKNTFADCAESLFSEFKNKDDIIRQMSKLQLSDSTVTRRVEVISDDLLSQLLKYIASAEYFSLAMDESTDRTDIAQLIVWVRFLKGDTFAEEMLALLPLTGQTRGEDIHSAMMSFFYGPGKKAGFSDY
;
A
#
# COMPACT_ATOMS: atom_id res chain seq x y z
N MET A 1 -18.20 -24.65 25.13
CA MET A 1 -18.28 -24.95 23.68
C MET A 1 -18.90 -23.74 22.99
N PHE A 2 -18.11 -22.73 22.62
CA PHE A 2 -18.60 -21.55 21.89
C PHE A 2 -18.10 -21.64 20.45
N ARG A 3 -19.01 -22.03 19.55
CA ARG A 3 -18.77 -22.11 18.11
C ARG A 3 -19.44 -20.92 17.44
N SER A 4 -18.62 -20.21 16.67
CA SER A 4 -18.92 -19.34 15.52
C SER A 4 -19.71 -18.04 15.71
N VAL A 5 -18.97 -16.93 15.89
CA VAL A 5 -19.37 -15.59 15.38
C VAL A 5 -18.20 -14.86 14.66
N VAL A 6 -16.99 -15.43 14.58
CA VAL A 6 -15.79 -14.69 14.13
C VAL A 6 -15.57 -14.63 12.60
N LYS A 7 -16.25 -15.45 11.78
CA LYS A 7 -15.94 -15.51 10.32
C LYS A 7 -16.40 -14.32 9.47
N SER A 8 -17.41 -13.55 9.88
CA SER A 8 -18.03 -12.53 9.01
C SER A 8 -17.24 -11.22 8.96
N SER A 9 -16.61 -10.79 10.06
CA SER A 9 -15.78 -9.57 10.10
C SER A 9 -14.51 -9.70 9.27
N ASP A 10 -13.91 -10.89 9.31
CA ASP A 10 -12.61 -11.13 8.67
C ASP A 10 -12.76 -11.12 7.15
N ASN A 11 -13.80 -11.76 6.62
CA ASN A 11 -14.08 -11.77 5.18
C ASN A 11 -14.39 -10.36 4.64
N VAL A 12 -15.15 -9.54 5.38
CA VAL A 12 -15.45 -8.15 4.99
C VAL A 12 -14.18 -7.31 4.97
N THR A 13 -13.32 -7.49 5.97
CA THR A 13 -12.02 -6.81 6.06
C THR A 13 -11.11 -7.22 4.91
N GLU A 14 -11.01 -8.52 4.62
CA GLU A 14 -10.23 -9.04 3.50
C GLU A 14 -10.74 -8.50 2.16
N ALA A 15 -12.06 -8.53 1.93
CA ALA A 15 -12.67 -7.98 0.73
C ALA A 15 -12.37 -6.48 0.57
N SER A 16 -12.42 -5.71 1.65
CA SER A 16 -12.08 -4.28 1.60
C SER A 16 -10.61 -4.04 1.24
N PHE A 17 -9.67 -4.85 1.75
CA PHE A 17 -8.26 -4.76 1.32
C PHE A 17 -8.08 -5.09 -0.17
N LYS A 18 -8.78 -6.10 -0.69
CA LYS A 18 -8.74 -6.44 -2.12
C LYS A 18 -9.26 -5.31 -3.00
N ILE A 19 -10.35 -4.66 -2.58
CA ILE A 19 -10.90 -3.51 -3.30
C ILE A 19 -9.93 -2.33 -3.25
N VAL A 20 -9.38 -2.01 -2.09
CA VAL A 20 -8.41 -0.92 -1.92
C VAL A 20 -7.14 -1.17 -2.74
N TRP A 21 -6.64 -2.41 -2.79
CA TRP A 21 -5.54 -2.79 -3.66
C TRP A 21 -5.83 -2.44 -5.13
N ASN A 22 -7.02 -2.75 -5.62
CA ASN A 22 -7.42 -2.44 -6.99
C ASN A 22 -7.55 -0.93 -7.23
N ILE A 23 -8.10 -0.17 -6.28
CA ILE A 23 -8.17 1.31 -6.34
C ILE A 23 -6.75 1.89 -6.46
N ALA A 24 -5.85 1.48 -5.57
CA ALA A 24 -4.46 1.96 -5.54
C ALA A 24 -3.70 1.60 -6.82
N LYS A 25 -3.81 0.34 -7.27
CA LYS A 25 -3.17 -0.15 -8.50
C LYS A 25 -3.67 0.60 -9.75
N ALA A 26 -4.95 0.97 -9.77
CA ALA A 26 -5.54 1.77 -10.84
C ALA A 26 -5.26 3.28 -10.71
N LYS A 27 -4.49 3.71 -9.69
CA LYS A 27 -4.18 5.11 -9.36
C LYS A 27 -5.45 5.97 -9.22
N LYS A 28 -6.48 5.38 -8.61
CA LYS A 28 -7.76 6.04 -8.39
C LYS A 28 -7.81 6.74 -7.02
N PRO A 29 -8.61 7.81 -6.89
CA PRO A 29 -8.76 8.51 -5.61
C PRO A 29 -9.46 7.64 -4.57
N ALA A 30 -9.23 7.95 -3.29
CA ALA A 30 -9.84 7.23 -2.17
C ALA A 30 -11.38 7.27 -2.21
N THR A 31 -11.94 8.33 -2.78
CA THR A 31 -13.38 8.54 -3.02
C THR A 31 -14.04 7.46 -3.86
N GLU A 32 -13.26 6.69 -4.65
CA GLU A 32 -13.81 5.52 -5.37
C GLU A 32 -14.33 4.44 -4.42
N GLY A 33 -13.85 4.39 -3.17
CA GLY A 33 -14.29 3.38 -2.21
C GLY A 33 -15.80 3.43 -1.94
N GLU A 34 -16.32 4.62 -1.64
CA GLU A 34 -17.75 4.81 -1.39
C GLU A 34 -18.58 4.61 -2.67
N PHE A 35 -18.08 5.10 -3.80
CA PHE A 35 -18.71 4.89 -5.10
C PHE A 35 -18.88 3.40 -5.43
N LEU A 36 -17.82 2.60 -5.27
CA LEU A 36 -17.86 1.17 -5.51
C LEU A 36 -18.79 0.44 -4.53
N LYS A 37 -18.81 0.85 -3.27
CA LYS A 37 -19.70 0.28 -2.26
C LYS A 37 -21.17 0.47 -2.63
N ASN A 38 -21.55 1.67 -3.02
CA ASN A 38 -22.92 1.98 -3.44
C ASN A 38 -23.28 1.23 -4.73
N THR A 39 -22.37 1.25 -5.71
CA THR A 39 -22.54 0.50 -6.97
C THR A 39 -22.76 -1.00 -6.70
N PHE A 40 -22.01 -1.60 -5.77
CA PHE A 40 -22.21 -3.01 -5.42
C PHE A 40 -23.56 -3.27 -4.76
N ALA A 41 -24.04 -2.37 -3.90
CA ALA A 41 -25.36 -2.48 -3.29
C ALA A 41 -26.47 -2.43 -4.36
N ASP A 42 -26.42 -1.44 -5.25
CA ASP A 42 -27.41 -1.26 -6.33
C ASP A 42 -27.42 -2.46 -7.30
N CYS A 43 -26.23 -2.94 -7.68
CA CYS A 43 -26.10 -4.15 -8.50
C CYS A 43 -26.66 -5.38 -7.78
N ALA A 44 -26.42 -5.51 -6.48
CA ALA A 44 -26.88 -6.65 -5.70
C ALA A 44 -28.41 -6.70 -5.58
N GLU A 45 -29.07 -5.55 -5.45
CA GLU A 45 -30.53 -5.46 -5.45
C GLU A 45 -31.13 -6.03 -6.74
N SER A 46 -30.51 -5.76 -7.89
CA SER A 46 -30.97 -6.24 -9.19
C SER A 46 -30.57 -7.71 -9.44
N LEU A 47 -29.28 -8.04 -9.28
CA LEU A 47 -28.71 -9.35 -9.63
C LEU A 47 -29.16 -10.47 -8.70
N PHE A 48 -29.42 -10.17 -7.42
CA PHE A 48 -29.82 -11.16 -6.43
C PHE A 48 -31.29 -11.05 -6.04
N SER A 49 -32.09 -10.30 -6.80
CA SER A 49 -33.52 -10.06 -6.50
C SER A 49 -34.34 -11.35 -6.25
N GLU A 50 -34.05 -12.42 -6.98
CA GLU A 50 -34.73 -13.73 -6.89
C GLU A 50 -34.07 -14.69 -5.87
N PHE A 51 -32.94 -14.31 -5.28
CA PHE A 51 -32.21 -15.18 -4.35
C PHE A 51 -32.85 -15.13 -2.96
N LYS A 52 -33.06 -16.31 -2.36
CA LYS A 52 -33.65 -16.42 -1.00
C LYS A 52 -32.83 -15.69 0.07
N ASN A 53 -31.53 -15.51 -0.15
CA ASN A 53 -30.60 -14.87 0.78
C ASN A 53 -30.18 -13.44 0.36
N LYS A 54 -30.96 -12.76 -0.48
CA LYS A 54 -30.62 -11.43 -1.00
C LYS A 54 -30.32 -10.41 0.10
N ASP A 55 -31.13 -10.39 1.16
CA ASP A 55 -30.99 -9.41 2.25
C ASP A 55 -29.70 -9.65 3.03
N ASP A 56 -29.29 -10.92 3.17
CA ASP A 56 -28.01 -11.28 3.77
C ASP A 56 -26.83 -10.82 2.91
N ILE A 57 -26.91 -10.97 1.58
CA ILE A 57 -25.87 -10.53 0.64
C ILE A 57 -25.71 -9.01 0.70
N ILE A 58 -26.82 -8.27 0.55
CA ILE A 58 -26.84 -6.80 0.60
C ILE A 58 -26.32 -6.32 1.97
N ARG A 59 -26.71 -6.97 3.07
CA ARG A 59 -26.20 -6.67 4.41
C ARG A 59 -24.69 -6.91 4.55
N GLN A 60 -24.10 -7.88 3.87
CA GLN A 60 -22.64 -8.05 3.89
C GLN A 60 -21.93 -6.95 3.10
N MET A 61 -22.49 -6.55 1.94
CA MET A 61 -21.92 -5.46 1.15
C MET A 61 -21.96 -4.12 1.88
N SER A 62 -23.05 -3.83 2.60
CA SER A 62 -23.17 -2.60 3.40
C SER A 62 -22.16 -2.52 4.55
N LYS A 63 -21.60 -3.66 4.99
CA LYS A 63 -20.54 -3.70 6.00
C LYS A 63 -19.13 -3.40 5.46
N LEU A 64 -18.93 -3.36 4.14
CA LEU A 64 -17.63 -3.02 3.56
C LEU A 64 -17.17 -1.65 4.06
N GLN A 65 -15.98 -1.61 4.62
CA GLN A 65 -15.39 -0.37 5.13
C GLN A 65 -14.56 0.26 4.01
N LEU A 66 -15.20 1.16 3.26
CA LEU A 66 -14.64 1.80 2.07
C LEU A 66 -14.82 3.34 2.08
N SER A 67 -14.98 3.93 3.26
CA SER A 67 -14.90 5.40 3.39
C SER A 67 -13.51 5.88 2.96
N ASP A 68 -13.40 7.11 2.51
CA ASP A 68 -12.13 7.72 2.07
C ASP A 68 -11.02 7.53 3.11
N SER A 69 -11.33 7.81 4.38
CA SER A 69 -10.41 7.63 5.50
C SER A 69 -9.96 6.18 5.69
N THR A 70 -10.86 5.22 5.46
CA THR A 70 -10.53 3.79 5.54
C THR A 70 -9.69 3.34 4.36
N VAL A 71 -10.03 3.79 3.15
CA VAL A 71 -9.28 3.49 1.94
C VAL A 71 -7.85 3.99 2.09
N THR A 72 -7.66 5.25 2.48
CA THR A 72 -6.32 5.83 2.73
C THR A 72 -5.53 5.01 3.75
N ARG A 73 -6.10 4.73 4.93
CA ARG A 73 -5.41 3.94 5.96
C ARG A 73 -5.06 2.53 5.48
N ARG A 74 -5.92 1.91 4.66
CA ARG A 74 -5.65 0.59 4.09
C ARG A 74 -4.56 0.65 3.01
N VAL A 75 -4.49 1.72 2.22
CA VAL A 75 -3.38 1.97 1.29
C VAL A 75 -2.05 2.10 2.05
N GLU A 76 -2.04 2.82 3.17
CA GLU A 76 -0.85 2.93 4.04
C GLU A 76 -0.41 1.56 4.56
N VAL A 77 -1.34 0.77 5.10
CA VAL A 77 -1.04 -0.60 5.58
C VAL A 77 -0.50 -1.50 4.47
N ILE A 78 -1.11 -1.45 3.28
CA ILE A 78 -0.62 -2.19 2.10
C ILE A 78 0.80 -1.73 1.73
N SER A 79 1.04 -0.42 1.72
CA SER A 79 2.33 0.15 1.34
C SER A 79 3.42 -0.21 2.34
N ASP A 80 3.12 -0.19 3.64
CA ASP A 80 4.03 -0.60 4.70
C ASP A 80 4.37 -2.09 4.62
N ASP A 81 3.39 -2.94 4.32
CA ASP A 81 3.60 -4.37 4.12
C ASP A 81 4.47 -4.65 2.89
N LEU A 82 4.16 -4.01 1.75
CA LEU A 82 4.97 -4.10 0.53
C LEU A 82 6.42 -3.65 0.77
N LEU A 83 6.61 -2.50 1.42
CA LEU A 83 7.94 -1.99 1.77
C LEU A 83 8.68 -2.96 2.70
N SER A 84 7.99 -3.50 3.70
CA SER A 84 8.57 -4.49 4.61
C SER A 84 9.02 -5.76 3.89
N GLN A 85 8.22 -6.24 2.93
CA GLN A 85 8.60 -7.38 2.09
C GLN A 85 9.79 -7.04 1.19
N LEU A 86 9.78 -5.87 0.54
CA LEU A 86 10.88 -5.40 -0.31
C LEU A 86 12.20 -5.31 0.47
N LEU A 87 12.18 -4.71 1.66
CA LEU A 87 13.37 -4.62 2.53
C LEU A 87 13.90 -6.01 2.93
N LYS A 88 13.02 -6.98 3.19
CA LYS A 88 13.44 -8.37 3.46
C LYS A 88 14.13 -9.00 2.26
N TYR A 89 13.61 -8.79 1.04
CA TYR A 89 14.26 -9.28 -0.17
C TYR A 89 15.64 -8.67 -0.36
N ILE A 90 15.75 -7.35 -0.24
CA ILE A 90 17.03 -6.63 -0.38
C ILE A 90 18.04 -7.10 0.67
N ALA A 91 17.61 -7.27 1.93
CA ALA A 91 18.47 -7.75 3.00
C ALA A 91 18.99 -9.18 2.77
N SER A 92 18.24 -10.01 2.03
CA SER A 92 18.65 -11.37 1.65
C SER A 92 19.38 -11.46 0.31
N ALA A 93 19.45 -10.38 -0.46
CA ALA A 93 20.05 -10.38 -1.79
C ALA A 93 21.58 -10.34 -1.69
N GLU A 94 22.26 -11.21 -2.46
CA GLU A 94 23.73 -11.21 -2.54
C GLU A 94 24.27 -9.91 -3.14
N TYR A 95 23.53 -9.37 -4.12
CA TYR A 95 23.86 -8.11 -4.80
C TYR A 95 22.60 -7.28 -4.99
N PHE A 96 22.73 -5.98 -4.73
CA PHE A 96 21.76 -4.98 -5.13
C PHE A 96 22.48 -3.69 -5.53
N SER A 97 21.80 -2.86 -6.30
CA SER A 97 22.23 -1.51 -6.65
C SER A 97 21.09 -0.53 -6.40
N LEU A 98 21.43 0.67 -5.96
CA LEU A 98 20.48 1.78 -5.83
C LEU A 98 20.66 2.74 -7.01
N ALA A 99 19.55 3.15 -7.60
CA ALA A 99 19.50 4.26 -8.54
C ALA A 99 18.71 5.39 -7.88
N MET A 100 19.33 6.57 -7.80
CA MET A 100 18.75 7.75 -7.17
C MET A 100 18.62 8.83 -8.22
N ASP A 101 17.44 9.42 -8.30
CA ASP A 101 17.14 10.51 -9.23
C ASP A 101 16.47 11.67 -8.49
N GLU A 102 16.93 12.87 -8.76
CA GLU A 102 16.31 14.09 -8.25
C GLU A 102 15.22 14.52 -9.22
N SER A 103 14.00 14.65 -8.70
CA SER A 103 12.84 15.13 -9.47
C SER A 103 12.23 16.32 -8.76
N THR A 104 11.51 17.17 -9.50
CA THR A 104 10.65 18.21 -8.91
C THR A 104 9.20 17.78 -9.02
N ASP A 105 8.44 18.00 -7.94
CA ASP A 105 7.00 17.79 -7.99
C ASP A 105 6.29 18.93 -8.74
N ARG A 106 4.96 18.85 -8.85
CA ARG A 106 4.16 19.87 -9.57
C ARG A 106 4.16 21.24 -8.89
N THR A 107 4.63 21.32 -7.65
CA THR A 107 4.77 22.54 -6.86
C THR A 107 6.21 23.04 -6.78
N ASP A 108 7.10 22.50 -7.63
CA ASP A 108 8.53 22.83 -7.69
C ASP A 108 9.30 22.47 -6.40
N ILE A 109 8.79 21.49 -5.65
CA ILE A 109 9.48 20.93 -4.48
C ILE A 109 10.36 19.77 -4.95
N ALA A 110 11.65 19.84 -4.62
CA ALA A 110 12.59 18.78 -4.92
C ALA A 110 12.27 17.51 -4.11
N GLN A 111 12.38 16.36 -4.77
CA GLN A 111 12.13 15.04 -4.21
C GLN A 111 13.15 14.05 -4.76
N LEU A 112 13.64 13.18 -3.89
CA LEU A 112 14.56 12.11 -4.22
C LEU A 112 13.78 10.83 -4.47
N ILE A 113 13.85 10.33 -5.70
CA ILE A 113 13.29 9.03 -6.07
C ILE A 113 14.41 8.00 -5.94
N VAL A 114 14.17 6.95 -5.16
CA VAL A 114 15.13 5.87 -4.94
C VAL A 114 14.56 4.58 -5.49
N TRP A 115 15.26 4.01 -6.46
CA TRP A 115 15.00 2.69 -7.02
C TRP A 115 16.04 1.70 -6.54
N VAL A 116 15.63 0.46 -6.38
CA VAL A 116 16.52 -0.65 -6.05
C VAL A 116 16.40 -1.73 -7.11
N ARG A 117 17.55 -2.14 -7.65
CA ARG A 117 17.67 -3.30 -8.51
C ARG A 117 18.39 -4.41 -7.74
N PHE A 118 17.78 -5.59 -7.67
CA PHE A 118 18.30 -6.71 -6.90
C PHE A 118 17.99 -8.04 -7.60
N LEU A 119 18.74 -9.09 -7.26
CA LEU A 119 18.49 -10.43 -7.75
C LEU A 119 17.37 -11.08 -6.93
N LYS A 120 16.26 -11.43 -7.60
CA LYS A 120 15.11 -12.13 -7.02
C LYS A 120 15.00 -13.52 -7.64
N GLY A 121 15.48 -14.54 -6.93
CA GLY A 121 15.70 -15.86 -7.52
C GLY A 121 16.76 -15.78 -8.61
N ASP A 122 16.43 -16.15 -9.83
CA ASP A 122 17.36 -16.12 -10.97
C ASP A 122 17.17 -14.90 -11.90
N THR A 123 16.35 -13.93 -11.50
CA THR A 123 16.00 -12.77 -12.33
C THR A 123 16.26 -11.45 -11.60
N PHE A 124 16.72 -10.43 -12.34
CA PHE A 124 16.80 -9.08 -11.80
C PHE A 124 15.40 -8.47 -11.70
N ALA A 125 15.09 -7.94 -10.52
CA ALA A 125 13.92 -7.12 -10.27
C ALA A 125 14.33 -5.67 -10.01
N GLU A 126 13.47 -4.73 -10.37
CA GLU A 126 13.64 -3.29 -10.11
C GLU A 126 12.35 -2.76 -9.49
N GLU A 127 12.46 -2.14 -8.33
CA GLU A 127 11.31 -1.66 -7.55
C GLU A 127 11.62 -0.27 -6.97
N MET A 128 10.58 0.55 -6.78
CA MET A 128 10.72 1.84 -6.11
C MET A 128 10.87 1.61 -4.60
N LEU A 129 12.00 2.00 -4.03
CA LEU A 129 12.29 1.85 -2.61
C LEU A 129 11.72 3.00 -1.78
N ALA A 130 11.86 4.23 -2.27
CA ALA A 130 11.44 5.41 -1.55
C ALA A 130 11.17 6.59 -2.47
N LEU A 131 10.28 7.47 -2.03
CA LEU A 131 10.10 8.83 -2.54
C LEU A 131 10.25 9.78 -1.35
N LEU A 132 11.36 10.50 -1.29
CA LEU A 132 11.75 11.30 -0.13
C LEU A 132 11.67 12.79 -0.47
N PRO A 133 10.92 13.60 0.28
CA PRO A 133 10.92 15.04 0.08
C PRO A 133 12.29 15.62 0.45
N LEU A 134 12.81 16.53 -0.36
CA LEU A 134 14.01 17.33 -0.05
C LEU A 134 13.53 18.71 0.40
N THR A 135 13.26 18.86 1.70
CA THR A 135 12.65 20.08 2.29
C THR A 135 13.63 21.25 2.44
N GLY A 136 14.69 21.29 1.64
CA GLY A 136 15.80 22.23 1.77
C GLY A 136 16.54 22.43 0.45
N GLN A 137 17.86 22.30 0.48
CA GLN A 137 18.68 22.32 -0.72
C GLN A 137 18.79 20.90 -1.32
N THR A 138 19.38 20.79 -2.51
CA THR A 138 19.56 19.52 -3.22
C THR A 138 21.03 19.15 -3.33
N ARG A 139 21.83 19.56 -2.34
CA ARG A 139 23.26 19.24 -2.32
C ARG A 139 23.44 17.77 -1.97
N GLY A 140 24.64 17.26 -2.23
CA GLY A 140 25.00 15.90 -1.83
C GLY A 140 24.79 15.62 -0.34
N GLU A 141 24.99 16.62 0.53
CA GLU A 141 24.72 16.50 1.98
C GLU A 141 23.23 16.31 2.30
N ASP A 142 22.33 16.98 1.57
CA ASP A 142 20.88 16.87 1.75
C ASP A 142 20.39 15.48 1.30
N ILE A 143 20.87 15.02 0.15
CA ILE A 143 20.57 13.67 -0.40
C ILE A 143 21.06 12.59 0.59
N HIS A 144 22.31 12.72 1.07
CA HIS A 144 22.87 11.80 2.06
C HIS A 144 22.03 11.79 3.35
N SER A 145 21.65 12.95 3.86
CA SER A 145 20.82 13.09 5.05
C SER A 145 19.44 12.42 4.88
N ALA A 146 18.79 12.64 3.74
CA ALA A 146 17.51 12.00 3.42
C ALA A 146 17.62 10.47 3.41
N MET A 147 18.67 9.93 2.80
CA MET A 147 18.94 8.48 2.78
C MET A 147 19.21 7.92 4.18
N MET A 148 20.02 8.60 4.98
CA MET A 148 20.30 8.17 6.36
C MET A 148 19.03 8.20 7.23
N SER A 149 18.19 9.23 7.06
CA SER A 149 16.89 9.30 7.74
C SER A 149 15.95 8.16 7.32
N PHE A 150 15.95 7.78 6.03
CA PHE A 150 15.14 6.67 5.55
C PHE A 150 15.55 5.32 6.18
N PHE A 151 16.85 5.04 6.28
CA PHE A 151 17.35 3.75 6.80
C PHE A 151 17.46 3.69 8.33
N TYR A 152 17.81 4.80 8.98
CA TYR A 152 18.19 4.84 10.40
C TYR A 152 17.34 5.84 11.22
N GLY A 153 16.35 6.48 10.61
CA GLY A 153 15.49 7.45 11.27
C GLY A 153 14.62 6.85 12.38
N PRO A 154 14.06 7.72 13.26
CA PRO A 154 13.23 7.29 14.37
C PRO A 154 12.03 6.46 13.88
N GLY A 155 11.84 5.28 14.48
CA GLY A 155 10.78 4.33 14.12
C GLY A 155 11.15 3.34 13.01
N LYS A 156 12.33 3.45 12.39
CA LYS A 156 12.81 2.51 11.35
C LYS A 156 14.08 1.80 11.81
N LYS A 157 13.92 0.59 12.35
CA LYS A 157 15.00 -0.40 12.35
C LYS A 157 14.85 -1.19 11.07
N ALA A 158 15.32 -0.65 9.95
CA ALA A 158 15.68 -1.53 8.85
C ALA A 158 16.67 -2.54 9.43
N GLY A 159 16.41 -3.84 9.26
CA GLY A 159 17.18 -4.95 9.83
C GLY A 159 18.61 -5.06 9.30
N PHE A 160 19.25 -3.95 8.96
CA PHE A 160 20.68 -3.82 8.77
C PHE A 160 21.32 -3.60 10.15
N SER A 161 21.18 -4.60 11.05
CA SER A 161 22.03 -4.64 12.23
C SER A 161 23.41 -5.13 11.80
N ASP A 162 24.37 -4.22 11.94
CA ASP A 162 25.79 -4.49 12.20
C ASP A 162 26.50 -5.52 11.30
N TYR A 163 27.15 -4.98 10.25
CA TYR A 163 28.46 -5.44 9.81
C TYR A 163 29.45 -4.27 9.90
#